data_AF-A0A1H8UQ80-F1
#
_entry.id   AF-A0A1H8UQ80-F1
#
_cell.length_a   1.000
_cell.length_b   1.000
_cell.length_c   1.000
_cell.angle_alpha   90.00
_cell.angle_beta   90.00
_cell.angle_gamma   90.00
#
_symmetry.space_group_name_H-M   'P 1'
#
loop_
_entity.id
_entity.type
_entity.pdbx_description
1 polymer ?
#
loop_
_entity_poly.entity_id
_entity_poly.type
_entity_poly.pdbx_seq_one_letter_code
_entity_poly.pdbx_strand_id
1 'polypeptide(L)'
;MLAAVVAHEQFRHDYAGGGVDPGGTRHGPYWLRAVKSGDYQPVTRTEATQVLAEWANQHGGLPGSLEDALEATLFAAVNSASRLYRLPGLGRDAFHDWGGVHIDFHEFVAIDDDRRVLTLLVAADD
;
A
#
# COMPACT_ATOMS: atom_id res chain seq x y z
N MET A 1 10.94 10.62 -6.42
CA MET A 1 10.47 10.19 -5.09
C MET A 1 9.90 8.78 -5.11
N LEU A 2 8.92 8.45 -5.97
CA LEU A 2 8.41 7.08 -6.12
C LEU A 2 9.49 6.03 -6.41
N ALA A 3 10.50 6.37 -7.23
CA ALA A 3 11.66 5.50 -7.45
C ALA A 3 12.44 5.16 -6.18
N ALA A 4 12.48 6.07 -5.19
CA ALA A 4 13.13 5.81 -3.91
C ALA A 4 12.33 4.82 -3.06
N VAL A 5 10.99 4.82 -3.17
CA VAL A 5 10.11 3.85 -2.51
C VAL A 5 10.40 2.45 -3.04
N VAL A 6 10.31 2.28 -4.36
CA VAL A 6 10.51 0.97 -5.01
C VAL A 6 11.92 0.43 -4.80
N ALA A 7 12.91 1.30 -4.64
CA ALA A 7 14.29 0.91 -4.35
C ALA A 7 14.56 0.59 -2.87
N HIS A 8 13.68 0.99 -1.95
CA HIS A 8 13.89 0.84 -0.52
C HIS A 8 13.75 -0.63 -0.07
N GLU A 9 14.55 -1.08 0.88
CA GLU A 9 14.49 -2.48 1.35
C GLU A 9 13.12 -2.86 1.94
N GLN A 10 12.45 -1.94 2.61
CA GLN A 10 11.10 -2.16 3.17
C GLN A 10 10.05 -2.46 2.09
N PHE A 11 10.33 -2.11 0.84
CA PHE A 11 9.51 -2.45 -0.32
C PHE A 11 9.68 -3.91 -0.77
N ARG A 12 10.42 -4.74 -0.03
CA ARG A 12 10.60 -6.18 -0.30
C ARG A 12 9.74 -7.06 0.62
N HIS A 13 8.68 -6.49 1.17
CA HIS A 13 7.72 -7.19 2.01
C HIS A 13 6.69 -7.88 1.12
N ASP A 14 6.53 -9.20 1.25
CA ASP A 14 5.53 -9.95 0.46
C ASP A 14 4.13 -9.96 1.10
N TYR A 15 4.02 -9.43 2.33
CA TYR A 15 2.80 -9.36 3.13
C TYR A 15 2.19 -10.72 3.46
N ALA A 16 2.92 -11.82 3.25
CA ALA A 16 2.49 -13.19 3.55
C ALA A 16 3.05 -13.70 4.90
N GLY A 17 3.32 -12.79 5.85
CA GLY A 17 3.75 -13.11 7.22
C GLY A 17 5.26 -13.29 7.43
N GLY A 18 6.07 -13.27 6.36
CA GLY A 18 7.53 -13.44 6.44
C GLY A 18 8.33 -12.19 6.83
N GLY A 19 7.72 -11.00 6.75
CA GLY A 19 8.42 -9.74 6.97
C GLY A 19 9.20 -9.27 5.74
N VAL A 20 10.10 -8.31 5.95
CA VAL A 20 11.01 -7.80 4.91
C VAL A 20 12.19 -8.75 4.74
N ASP A 21 12.40 -9.25 3.52
CA ASP A 21 13.66 -9.89 3.12
C ASP A 21 14.51 -8.90 2.32
N PRO A 22 15.67 -8.43 2.84
CA PRO A 22 16.55 -7.55 2.09
C PRO A 22 17.10 -8.19 0.80
N GLY A 23 17.22 -9.52 0.72
CA GLY A 23 17.57 -10.23 -0.52
C GLY A 23 16.36 -10.56 -1.40
N GLY A 24 15.16 -10.19 -0.94
CA GLY A 24 13.89 -10.59 -1.49
C GLY A 24 13.65 -10.09 -2.91
N THR A 25 12.88 -10.88 -3.65
CA THR A 25 12.49 -10.58 -5.05
C THR A 25 11.00 -10.35 -5.21
N ARG A 26 10.27 -10.20 -4.09
CA ARG A 26 8.81 -10.10 -4.03
C ARG A 26 8.40 -8.81 -3.31
N HIS A 27 7.23 -8.30 -3.66
CA HIS A 27 6.58 -7.16 -3.02
C HIS A 27 5.07 -7.30 -3.17
N GLY A 28 4.36 -7.39 -2.05
CA GLY A 28 2.94 -7.75 -2.05
C GLY A 28 2.69 -8.99 -2.91
N PRO A 29 1.70 -8.99 -3.81
CA PRO A 29 1.44 -10.12 -4.70
C PRO A 29 2.41 -10.21 -5.89
N TYR A 30 3.29 -9.22 -6.10
CA TYR A 30 4.07 -9.07 -7.33
C TYR A 30 5.52 -9.52 -7.20
N TRP A 31 6.12 -9.93 -8.33
CA TRP A 31 7.58 -9.92 -8.44
C TRP A 31 8.09 -8.47 -8.35
N LEU A 32 9.11 -8.22 -7.54
CA LEU A 32 9.71 -6.88 -7.36
C LEU A 32 10.11 -6.25 -8.71
N ARG A 33 10.63 -7.03 -9.65
CA ARG A 33 11.02 -6.57 -11.00
C ARG A 33 9.86 -6.07 -11.85
N ALA A 34 8.62 -6.46 -11.52
CA ALA A 34 7.42 -6.08 -12.26
C ALA A 34 6.86 -4.73 -11.80
N VAL A 35 7.16 -4.31 -10.56
CA VAL A 35 6.67 -3.06 -9.99
C VAL A 35 7.61 -1.92 -10.35
N LYS A 36 7.14 -0.93 -11.11
CA LYS A 36 7.94 0.24 -11.50
C LYS A 36 7.34 1.49 -10.88
N SER A 37 8.22 2.45 -10.57
CA SER A 37 7.77 3.75 -10.04
C SER A 37 6.83 4.51 -10.99
N GLY A 38 6.86 4.20 -12.29
CA GLY A 38 5.97 4.80 -13.30
C GLY A 38 4.57 4.17 -13.36
N ASP A 39 4.35 3.04 -12.70
CA ASP A 39 3.04 2.37 -12.68
C ASP A 39 2.06 3.05 -11.70
N TYR A 40 2.60 3.81 -10.74
CA TYR A 40 1.82 4.58 -9.77
C TYR A 40 1.04 5.71 -10.45
N GLN A 41 -0.25 5.76 -10.18
CA GLN A 41 -1.16 6.76 -10.73
C GLN A 41 -1.54 7.77 -9.64
N PRO A 42 -1.60 9.07 -9.95
CA PRO A 42 -2.09 10.05 -8.98
C PRO A 42 -3.55 9.77 -8.65
N VAL A 43 -3.91 9.90 -7.38
CA VAL A 43 -5.29 9.77 -6.90
C VAL A 43 -5.65 10.93 -5.99
N THR A 44 -6.94 11.24 -5.92
CA THR A 44 -7.46 12.22 -4.97
C THR A 44 -7.51 11.63 -3.57
N ARG A 45 -7.54 12.52 -2.57
CA ARG A 45 -7.75 12.13 -1.17
C ARG A 45 -9.08 11.39 -0.99
N THR A 46 -10.14 11.88 -1.62
CA THR A 46 -11.48 11.26 -1.56
C THR A 46 -11.46 9.83 -2.10
N GLU A 47 -10.84 9.60 -3.25
CA GLU A 47 -10.71 8.24 -3.83
C GLU A 47 -9.90 7.31 -2.93
N ALA A 48 -8.77 7.78 -2.38
CA ALA A 48 -7.94 6.98 -1.49
C ALA A 48 -8.68 6.64 -0.18
N THR A 49 -9.32 7.63 0.45
CA THR A 49 -10.13 7.41 1.67
C THR A 49 -11.28 6.46 1.41
N GLN A 50 -11.97 6.57 0.27
CA GLN A 50 -13.06 5.66 -0.07
C GLN A 50 -12.58 4.22 -0.17
N VAL A 51 -11.51 3.95 -0.93
CA VAL A 51 -10.96 2.58 -1.07
C VAL A 51 -10.54 2.00 0.28
N LEU A 52 -9.85 2.79 1.10
CA LEU A 52 -9.38 2.34 2.41
C LEU A 52 -10.53 2.12 3.39
N ALA A 53 -11.58 2.95 3.34
CA ALA A 53 -12.76 2.77 4.17
C ALA A 53 -13.60 1.55 3.72
N GLU A 54 -13.72 1.32 2.41
CA GLU A 54 -14.39 0.14 1.86
C GLU A 54 -13.67 -1.15 2.32
N TRP A 55 -12.34 -1.19 2.18
CA TRP A 55 -11.50 -2.27 2.70
C TRP A 55 -11.68 -2.47 4.21
N ALA A 56 -11.54 -1.40 5.00
CA ALA A 56 -11.61 -1.47 6.46
C ALA A 56 -12.97 -1.98 6.98
N ASN A 57 -14.06 -1.72 6.26
CA ASN A 57 -15.42 -2.11 6.67
C ASN A 57 -15.93 -3.37 5.94
N GLN A 58 -15.11 -4.03 5.12
CA GLN A 58 -15.57 -5.11 4.25
C GLN A 58 -16.13 -6.33 5.00
N HIS A 59 -15.74 -6.52 6.26
CA HIS A 59 -16.20 -7.61 7.14
C HIS A 59 -17.14 -7.13 8.26
N GLY A 60 -17.67 -5.90 8.15
CA GLY A 60 -18.55 -5.29 9.14
C GLY A 60 -17.84 -4.22 9.97
N GLY A 61 -18.51 -3.77 11.04
CA GLY A 61 -17.98 -2.71 11.90
C GLY A 61 -16.71 -3.13 12.64
N LEU A 62 -15.74 -2.22 12.69
CA LEU A 62 -14.49 -2.44 13.41
C LEU A 62 -14.67 -2.26 14.93
N PRO A 63 -13.87 -2.95 15.75
CA PRO A 63 -13.72 -2.60 17.16
C PRO A 63 -13.24 -1.14 17.28
N GLY A 64 -13.82 -0.36 18.18
CA GLY A 64 -13.52 1.09 18.29
C GLY A 64 -12.02 1.40 18.47
N SER A 65 -11.27 0.56 19.19
CA SER A 65 -9.81 0.74 19.32
C SER A 65 -9.04 0.56 18.01
N LEU A 66 -9.53 -0.30 17.11
CA LEU A 66 -8.94 -0.49 15.79
C LEU A 66 -9.33 0.65 14.85
N GLU A 67 -10.57 1.12 14.93
CA GLU A 67 -11.03 2.32 14.22
C GLU A 67 -10.19 3.56 14.60
N ASP A 68 -10.01 3.81 15.90
CA ASP A 68 -9.16 4.90 16.41
C ASP A 68 -7.71 4.78 15.91
N ALA A 69 -7.17 3.56 15.87
CA ALA A 69 -5.81 3.32 15.40
C ALA A 69 -5.67 3.59 13.89
N LEU A 70 -6.65 3.19 13.07
CA LEU A 70 -6.68 3.48 11.64
C LEU A 70 -6.82 4.98 11.38
N GLU A 71 -7.65 5.69 12.16
CA GLU A 71 -7.79 7.14 12.04
C GLU A 71 -6.47 7.86 12.36
N ALA A 72 -5.83 7.50 13.47
CA ALA A 72 -4.58 8.11 13.92
C ALA A 72 -3.37 7.82 13.02
N THR A 73 -3.42 6.76 12.20
CA THR A 73 -2.30 6.32 11.37
C THR A 73 -2.60 6.44 9.87
N LEU A 74 -3.41 5.52 9.35
CA LEU A 74 -3.74 5.39 7.93
C LEU A 74 -4.44 6.64 7.40
N PHE A 75 -5.56 7.03 8.00
CA PHE A 75 -6.33 8.18 7.52
C PHE A 75 -5.62 9.50 7.80
N ALA A 76 -4.92 9.64 8.93
CA ALA A 76 -4.07 10.80 9.19
C ALA A 76 -2.98 11.01 8.11
N ALA A 77 -2.34 9.93 7.62
CA ALA A 77 -1.35 10.00 6.55
C ALA A 77 -1.98 10.44 5.21
N VAL A 78 -3.15 9.88 4.86
CA VAL A 78 -3.91 10.28 3.66
C VAL A 78 -4.38 11.73 3.74
N ASN A 79 -4.82 12.17 4.92
CA ASN A 79 -5.34 13.52 5.16
C ASN A 79 -4.25 14.60 5.26
N SER A 80 -3.01 14.24 5.57
CA SER A 80 -1.88 15.19 5.59
C SER A 80 -1.13 15.24 4.27
N ALA A 81 -1.26 14.22 3.41
CA ALA A 81 -0.55 14.15 2.15
C ALA A 81 -0.83 15.35 1.23
N SER A 82 0.25 15.97 0.75
CA SER A 82 0.28 16.93 -0.34
C SER A 82 0.04 16.25 -1.69
N ARG A 83 0.52 15.00 -1.84
CA ARG A 83 0.36 14.19 -3.06
C ARG A 83 0.09 12.73 -2.69
N LEU A 84 -0.83 12.11 -3.41
CA LEU A 84 -1.19 10.71 -3.24
C LEU A 84 -1.08 9.97 -4.57
N TYR A 85 -0.56 8.75 -4.48
CA TYR A 85 -0.41 7.84 -5.59
C TYR A 85 -0.95 6.47 -5.21
N ARG A 86 -1.54 5.76 -6.17
CA ARG A 86 -2.01 4.38 -6.01
C ARG A 86 -1.29 3.48 -7.01
N LEU A 87 -0.89 2.29 -6.57
CA LEU A 87 -0.47 1.23 -7.48
C LEU A 87 -1.74 0.53 -8.00
N PRO A 88 -2.08 0.64 -9.30
CA PRO A 88 -3.17 -0.15 -9.86
C PRO A 88 -2.80 -1.64 -9.89
N GLY A 89 -3.79 -2.51 -10.09
CA GLY A 89 -3.53 -3.93 -10.32
C GLY A 89 -2.63 -4.13 -11.54
N LEU A 90 -1.46 -4.77 -11.37
CA LEU A 90 -0.48 -4.99 -12.46
C LEU A 90 -0.80 -6.23 -13.31
N GLY A 91 -1.89 -6.93 -12.99
CA GLY A 91 -2.32 -8.15 -13.67
C GLY A 91 -1.58 -9.41 -13.20
N ARG A 92 -2.12 -10.57 -13.59
CA ARG A 92 -1.65 -11.88 -13.12
C ARG A 92 -0.23 -12.23 -13.58
N ASP A 93 0.22 -11.70 -14.71
CA ASP A 93 1.58 -11.96 -15.21
C ASP A 93 2.66 -11.30 -14.33
N ALA A 94 2.28 -10.30 -13.53
CA ALA A 94 3.16 -9.67 -12.55
C ALA A 94 3.23 -10.46 -11.23
N PHE A 95 2.33 -11.41 -11.00
CA PHE A 95 2.27 -12.15 -9.74
C PHE A 95 3.47 -13.05 -9.56
N HIS A 96 3.95 -13.12 -8.31
CA HIS A 96 4.87 -14.19 -7.93
C HIS A 96 4.10 -15.49 -7.65
N ASP A 97 4.87 -16.53 -7.32
CA ASP A 97 4.41 -17.89 -7.04
C ASP A 97 3.34 -18.01 -5.94
N TRP A 98 3.19 -17.01 -5.07
CA TRP A 98 2.15 -16.92 -4.05
C TRP A 98 1.28 -15.67 -4.18
N GLY A 99 1.38 -14.94 -5.30
CA GLY A 99 0.73 -13.64 -5.46
C GLY A 99 -0.80 -13.69 -5.50
N GLY A 100 -1.38 -14.87 -5.70
CA GLY A 100 -2.82 -15.09 -5.64
C GLY A 100 -3.35 -15.47 -4.25
N VAL A 101 -2.51 -15.49 -3.22
CA VAL A 101 -2.95 -15.76 -1.83
C VAL A 101 -3.64 -14.53 -1.25
N HIS A 102 -3.12 -13.33 -1.49
CA HIS A 102 -3.79 -12.09 -1.09
C HIS A 102 -5.05 -11.90 -1.94
N ILE A 103 -6.22 -12.02 -1.33
CA ILE A 103 -7.50 -11.84 -2.02
C ILE A 103 -7.80 -10.36 -2.27
N ASP A 104 -7.29 -9.48 -1.41
CA ASP A 104 -7.34 -8.03 -1.56
C ASP A 104 -5.99 -7.40 -1.25
N PHE A 105 -5.53 -6.50 -2.14
CA PHE A 105 -4.28 -5.77 -1.98
C PHE A 105 -4.44 -4.34 -2.53
N HIS A 106 -4.27 -3.37 -1.65
CA HIS A 106 -4.33 -1.95 -1.95
C HIS A 106 -3.07 -1.26 -1.47
N GLU A 107 -2.42 -0.54 -2.38
CA GLU A 107 -1.20 0.17 -2.08
C GLU A 107 -1.27 1.62 -2.52
N PHE A 108 -0.85 2.49 -1.60
CA PHE A 108 -0.73 3.92 -1.81
C PHE A 108 0.63 4.44 -1.37
N VAL A 109 1.11 5.48 -2.04
CA VAL A 109 2.22 6.31 -1.57
C VAL A 109 1.69 7.70 -1.25
N ALA A 110 1.81 8.07 0.01
CA ALA A 110 1.49 9.39 0.53
C ALA A 110 2.78 10.22 0.69
N ILE A 111 2.75 11.44 0.17
CA ILE A 111 3.85 12.39 0.24
C ILE A 111 3.35 13.63 0.94
N ASP A 112 3.98 13.97 2.06
CA ASP A 112 3.79 15.23 2.78
C ASP A 112 5.04 16.08 2.56
N ASP A 113 4.92 17.09 1.69
CA ASP A 113 6.02 17.96 1.29
C ASP A 113 6.43 18.91 2.44
N ASP A 114 5.50 19.27 3.33
CA ASP A 114 5.73 20.17 4.46
C ASP A 114 6.56 19.48 5.54
N ARG A 115 6.19 18.24 5.89
CA ARG A 115 6.93 17.41 6.86
C ARG A 115 8.11 16.68 6.25
N ARG A 116 8.23 16.69 4.91
CA ARG A 116 9.21 15.92 4.12
C ARG A 116 9.17 14.43 4.44
N VAL A 117 7.95 13.89 4.57
CA VAL A 117 7.70 12.49 4.88
C VAL A 117 7.13 11.81 3.64
N LEU A 118 7.64 10.61 3.38
CA LEU A 118 7.03 9.67 2.45
C LEU A 118 6.54 8.46 3.24
N THR A 119 5.30 8.07 2.99
CA THR A 119 4.67 6.93 3.64
C THR A 119 4.15 5.97 2.58
N LEU A 120 4.58 4.70 2.66
CA LEU A 120 3.95 3.60 1.93
C LEU A 120 2.82 3.05 2.80
N LEU A 121 1.61 3.01 2.25
CA LEU A 121 0.41 2.49 2.90
C LEU A 121 0.01 1.23 2.15
N VAL A 122 -0.09 0.11 2.87
CA VAL A 122 -0.58 -1.16 2.32
C VAL A 122 -1.73 -1.65 3.18
N ALA A 123 -2.85 -1.92 2.53
CA ALA A 123 -4.03 -2.57 3.07
C ALA A 123 -4.19 -3.89 2.32
N ALA A 124 -4.12 -5.01 3.02
CA ALA A 124 -4.14 -6.34 2.42
C ALA A 124 -4.83 -7.34 3.35
N ASP A 125 -5.54 -8.30 2.76
CA ASP A 125 -6.16 -9.45 3.41
C ASP A 125 -5.95 -10.73 2.59
N ASP A 126 -5.95 -11.87 3.28
CA ASP A 126 -5.68 -13.23 2.76
C ASP A 126 -6.95 -14.10 2.54
#